data_AF-A0A3M5ENA5-F1
#
_entry.id   AF-A0A3M5ENA5-F1
#
_cell.length_a   1.000
_cell.length_b   1.000
_cell.length_c   1.000
_cell.angle_alpha   90.00
_cell.angle_beta   90.00
_cell.angle_gamma   90.00
#
_symmetry.space_group_name_H-M   'P 1'
#
loop_
_entity.id
_entity.type
_entity.pdbx_description
1 polymer ?
#
loop_
_entity_poly.entity_id
_entity_poly.type
_entity_poly.pdbx_seq_one_letter_code
_entity_poly.pdbx_strand_id
1 'polypeptide(L)'
;MEVRVALADSELNRVALSWRRGAGERLSGIVDDEAEGRSWVLPAGVAGYWSSAGNAFLGHSTAAQSLDLREPGRVQWRAATESARAWLFAAGNREQWQLRSARLEAETRR
;
A
#
# COMPACT_ATOMS: atom_id res chain seq x y z
N MET A 1 -9.37 1.98 8.46
CA MET A 1 -8.30 2.52 7.60
C MET A 1 -8.93 3.44 6.58
N GLU A 2 -8.58 4.72 6.58
CA GLU A 2 -9.05 5.67 5.56
C GLU A 2 -8.01 5.76 4.45
N VAL A 3 -8.43 5.39 3.23
CA VAL A 3 -7.60 5.46 2.02
C VAL A 3 -8.17 6.57 1.14
N ARG A 4 -7.33 7.55 0.82
CA ARG A 4 -7.64 8.56 -0.20
C ARG A 4 -6.82 8.25 -1.44
N VAL A 5 -7.53 7.82 -2.48
CA VAL A 5 -6.98 7.64 -3.82
C VAL A 5 -7.07 9.00 -4.51
N ALA A 6 -5.94 9.68 -4.73
CA ALA A 6 -5.90 10.74 -5.73
C ALA A 6 -5.74 10.02 -7.07
N LEU A 7 -6.87 9.79 -7.75
CA LEU A 7 -6.91 9.12 -9.04
C LEU A 7 -5.97 9.80 -10.02
N ALA A 8 -5.36 8.96 -10.85
CA ALA A 8 -4.38 9.30 -11.86
C ALA A 8 -4.69 10.65 -12.50
N ASP A 9 -3.79 11.61 -12.29
CA ASP A 9 -3.80 12.81 -13.09
C ASP A 9 -3.38 12.38 -14.49
N SER A 10 -4.36 12.21 -15.37
CA SER A 10 -4.19 11.75 -16.75
C SER A 10 -3.34 12.73 -17.58
N GLU A 11 -3.17 13.98 -17.14
CA GLU A 11 -2.25 14.93 -17.77
C GLU A 11 -0.80 14.71 -17.31
N LEU A 12 -0.61 14.18 -16.09
CA LEU A 12 0.71 13.96 -15.50
C LEU A 12 1.26 12.54 -15.64
N ASN A 13 0.46 11.57 -16.14
CA ASN A 13 0.83 10.15 -16.25
C ASN A 13 1.37 9.56 -14.93
N ARG A 14 0.70 9.85 -13.81
CA ARG A 14 1.18 9.52 -12.46
C ARG A 14 0.08 8.93 -11.59
N VAL A 15 0.46 8.04 -10.68
CA VAL A 15 -0.42 7.53 -9.60
C VAL A 15 0.06 8.09 -8.27
N ALA A 16 -0.85 8.55 -7.42
CA ALA A 16 -0.56 8.98 -6.06
C ALA A 16 -1.63 8.46 -5.09
N LEU A 17 -1.19 7.73 -4.06
CA LEU A 17 -2.04 7.17 -3.02
C LEU A 17 -1.63 7.72 -1.67
N SER A 18 -2.62 8.02 -0.82
CA SER A 18 -2.36 8.36 0.58
C SER A 18 -3.35 7.68 1.50
N TRP A 19 -2.86 7.18 2.63
CA TRP A 19 -3.70 6.57 3.64
C TRP A 19 -3.17 6.85 5.04
N ARG A 20 -4.04 6.65 6.03
CA ARG A 20 -3.70 6.78 7.45
C ARG A 20 -3.22 5.44 8.02
N ARG A 21 -2.25 5.55 8.93
CA ARG A 21 -1.68 4.47 9.75
C ARG A 21 -2.13 4.66 11.21
N GLY A 22 -2.20 3.57 11.97
CA GLY A 22 -2.46 3.62 13.41
C GLY A 22 -1.31 4.29 14.17
N ALA A 23 -1.61 4.96 15.29
CA ALA A 23 -0.57 5.50 16.15
C ALA A 23 0.29 4.37 16.73
N GLY A 24 1.62 4.51 16.67
CA GLY A 24 2.57 3.51 17.16
C GLY A 24 2.62 2.21 16.34
N GLU A 25 1.97 2.20 15.17
CA GLU A 25 2.00 1.06 14.25
C GLU A 25 3.39 0.94 13.62
N ARG A 26 4.01 -0.24 13.80
CA ARG A 26 5.36 -0.53 13.33
C ARG A 26 5.34 -1.07 11.90
N LEU A 27 6.30 -0.72 11.07
CA LEU A 27 6.45 -1.15 9.68
C LEU A 27 7.65 -2.10 9.51
N SER A 28 7.54 -3.02 8.58
CA SER A 28 8.61 -3.96 8.22
C SER A 28 8.53 -4.31 6.74
N GLY A 29 9.66 -4.60 6.09
CA GLY A 29 9.71 -4.95 4.67
C GLY A 29 10.76 -4.13 3.91
N ILE A 30 10.39 -3.59 2.74
CA ILE A 30 11.25 -2.66 1.99
C ILE A 30 11.42 -1.34 2.76
N VAL A 31 10.47 -1.05 3.65
CA VAL A 31 10.49 0.08 4.57
C VAL A 31 10.23 -0.45 5.98
N ASP A 32 11.14 -0.13 6.91
CA ASP A 32 11.13 -0.58 8.31
C ASP A 32 10.68 0.52 9.28
N ASP A 33 10.88 0.35 10.59
CA ASP A 33 10.44 1.33 11.60
C ASP A 33 11.31 2.59 11.70
N GLU A 34 12.59 2.51 11.31
CA GLU A 34 13.48 3.68 11.27
C GLU A 34 13.11 4.66 10.15
N ALA A 35 12.08 4.31 9.41
CA ALA A 35 11.51 5.04 8.31
C ALA A 35 10.65 6.25 8.72
N GLU A 36 10.15 6.32 9.95
CA GLU A 36 9.34 7.48 10.31
C GLU A 36 10.12 8.79 10.15
N GLY A 37 9.50 9.81 9.55
CA GLY A 37 10.16 11.07 9.25
C GLY A 37 11.02 11.07 7.98
N ARG A 38 11.04 9.98 7.20
CA ARG A 38 11.84 9.85 5.97
C ARG A 38 10.98 9.62 4.73
N SER A 39 11.61 9.78 3.57
CA SER A 39 11.08 9.45 2.25
C SER A 39 12.14 8.68 1.47
N TRP A 40 11.71 7.71 0.66
CA TRP A 40 12.58 6.96 -0.24
C TRP A 40 12.15 7.18 -1.67
N VAL A 41 13.16 7.21 -2.54
CA VAL A 41 12.98 6.95 -3.96
C VAL A 41 13.34 5.48 -4.17
N LEU A 42 12.41 4.74 -4.77
CA LEU A 42 12.51 3.33 -5.05
C LEU A 42 12.57 3.13 -6.58
N PRO A 43 13.34 2.15 -7.07
CA PRO A 43 13.39 1.84 -8.49
C PRO A 43 12.04 1.27 -8.97
N ALA A 44 11.94 1.09 -10.30
CA ALA A 44 10.87 0.29 -10.87
C ALA A 44 10.85 -1.13 -10.26
N GLY A 45 9.67 -1.71 -10.16
CA GLY A 45 9.43 -3.01 -9.54
C GLY A 45 8.43 -2.93 -8.40
N VAL A 46 8.65 -3.73 -7.36
CA VAL A 46 7.76 -3.86 -6.20
C VAL A 46 8.24 -2.99 -5.04
N ALA A 47 7.31 -2.27 -4.42
CA ALA A 47 7.48 -1.56 -3.16
C ALA A 47 6.43 -2.07 -2.16
N GLY A 48 6.76 -2.19 -0.88
CA GLY A 48 5.78 -2.68 0.07
C GLY A 48 6.28 -2.79 1.51
N TYR A 49 5.32 -2.90 2.41
CA TYR A 49 5.56 -3.15 3.82
C TYR A 49 4.41 -3.94 4.43
N TRP A 50 4.70 -4.54 5.58
CA TRP A 50 3.76 -5.12 6.53
C TRP A 50 3.76 -4.25 7.79
N SER A 51 2.62 -4.15 8.46
CA SER A 51 2.53 -3.42 9.72
C SER A 51 2.26 -4.34 10.91
N SER A 52 2.64 -3.90 12.12
CA SER A 52 2.35 -4.63 13.35
C SER A 52 0.87 -4.77 13.66
N ALA A 53 0.00 -3.92 13.08
CA ALA A 53 -1.45 -4.10 13.19
C ALA A 53 -2.02 -5.09 12.15
N GLY A 54 -1.15 -5.76 11.38
CA GLY A 54 -1.54 -6.74 10.37
C GLY A 54 -2.02 -6.13 9.05
N ASN A 55 -1.78 -4.84 8.83
CA ASN A 55 -2.04 -4.20 7.54
C ASN A 55 -0.85 -4.46 6.61
N ALA A 56 -1.06 -4.36 5.30
CA ALA A 56 0.02 -4.43 4.33
C ALA A 56 -0.23 -3.49 3.16
N PHE A 57 0.85 -3.04 2.54
CA PHE A 57 0.84 -2.30 1.29
C PHE A 57 1.76 -2.98 0.30
N LEU A 58 1.30 -3.09 -0.94
CA LEU A 58 2.08 -3.55 -2.08
C LEU A 58 1.83 -2.60 -3.26
N GLY A 59 2.87 -1.95 -3.74
CA GLY A 59 2.88 -1.16 -4.97
C GLY A 59 3.74 -1.85 -6.02
N HIS A 60 3.31 -1.80 -7.28
CA HIS A 60 4.07 -2.24 -8.44
C HIS A 60 4.06 -1.13 -9.50
N SER A 61 5.23 -0.80 -10.03
CA SER A 61 5.39 0.24 -11.04
C SER A 61 6.50 -0.14 -12.02
N THR A 62 6.29 0.12 -13.31
CA THR A 62 7.34 0.00 -14.35
C THR A 62 8.27 1.21 -14.39
N ALA A 63 7.96 2.26 -13.61
CA ALA A 63 8.78 3.47 -13.46
C ALA A 63 9.23 3.64 -12.00
N ALA A 64 10.16 4.57 -11.77
CA ALA A 64 10.55 4.96 -10.43
C ALA A 64 9.34 5.39 -9.58
N GLN A 65 9.46 5.16 -8.28
CA GLN A 65 8.39 5.35 -7.30
C GLN A 65 8.94 5.96 -6.03
N SER A 66 8.07 6.50 -5.19
CA SER A 66 8.46 7.05 -3.90
C SER A 66 7.50 6.62 -2.81
N LEU A 67 8.03 6.33 -1.63
CA LEU A 67 7.25 6.17 -0.40
C LEU A 67 7.66 7.28 0.57
N ASP A 68 6.67 7.97 1.13
CA ASP A 68 6.87 9.11 2.03
C ASP A 68 6.11 8.89 3.34
N LEU A 69 6.86 8.97 4.44
CA LEU A 69 6.41 8.79 5.83
C LEU A 69 6.75 10.02 6.68
N ARG A 70 7.04 11.17 6.06
CA ARG A 70 7.40 12.41 6.76
C ARG A 70 6.24 12.99 7.56
N GLU A 71 5.00 12.81 7.11
CA GLU A 71 3.83 13.20 7.89
C GLU A 71 3.48 12.07 8.89
N PRO A 72 3.50 12.34 10.21
CA PRO A 72 3.18 11.35 11.23
C PRO A 72 1.81 10.70 10.99
N GLY A 73 1.75 9.38 11.10
CA GLY A 73 0.52 8.60 10.91
C GLY A 73 -0.05 8.64 9.49
N ARG A 74 0.67 9.19 8.51
CA ARG A 74 0.30 9.13 7.09
C ARG A 74 1.35 8.37 6.32
N VAL A 75 0.88 7.64 5.31
CA VAL A 75 1.72 7.10 4.25
C VAL A 75 1.30 7.72 2.93
N GLN A 76 2.28 8.04 2.10
CA GLN A 76 2.06 8.41 0.71
C GLN A 76 2.92 7.55 -0.20
N TRP A 77 2.32 7.02 -1.26
CA TRP A 77 3.02 6.33 -2.32
C TRP A 77 2.75 7.03 -3.65
N ARG A 78 3.79 7.19 -4.47
CA ARG A 78 3.68 7.78 -5.80
C ARG A 78 4.45 6.96 -6.81
N ALA A 79 3.93 6.88 -8.03
CA ALA A 79 4.60 6.24 -9.16
C ALA A 79 4.51 7.14 -10.40
N ALA A 80 5.62 7.24 -11.14
CA ALA A 80 5.74 8.06 -12.35
C ALA A 80 5.16 7.40 -13.61
N THR A 81 4.08 6.63 -13.46
CA THR A 81 3.35 5.99 -14.55
C THR A 81 1.90 5.69 -14.12
N GLU A 82 0.94 5.83 -15.03
CA GLU A 82 -0.46 5.44 -14.85
C GLU A 82 -0.67 3.91 -14.84
N SER A 83 0.29 3.16 -15.37
CA SER A 83 0.26 1.70 -15.36
C SER A 83 0.54 1.10 -13.98
N ALA A 84 0.94 1.93 -13.01
CA ALA A 84 1.24 1.48 -11.67
C ALA A 84 0.00 0.91 -10.98
N ARG A 85 0.19 -0.10 -10.15
CA ARG A 85 -0.87 -0.78 -9.40
C ARG A 85 -0.49 -0.84 -7.94
N ALA A 86 -1.50 -0.78 -7.08
CA ALA A 86 -1.29 -0.88 -5.65
C ALA A 86 -2.43 -1.63 -4.99
N TRP A 87 -2.07 -2.36 -3.94
CA TRP A 87 -2.97 -3.13 -3.09
C TRP A 87 -2.73 -2.73 -1.65
N LEU A 88 -3.82 -2.44 -0.95
CA LEU A 88 -3.85 -2.10 0.46
C LEU A 88 -4.66 -3.17 1.18
N PHE A 89 -4.01 -3.86 2.11
CA PHE A 89 -4.59 -4.90 2.93
C PHE A 89 -4.83 -4.34 4.31
N ALA A 90 -6.08 -4.37 4.76
CA ALA A 90 -6.45 -3.96 6.10
C ALA A 90 -6.78 -5.19 6.96
N ALA A 91 -6.15 -5.33 8.13
CA ALA A 91 -6.41 -6.43 9.05
C ALA A 91 -7.87 -6.49 9.53
N GLY A 92 -8.53 -5.32 9.64
CA GLY A 92 -9.96 -5.23 9.96
C GLY A 92 -10.88 -5.92 8.94
N ASN A 93 -10.37 -6.26 7.75
CA ASN A 93 -11.10 -7.01 6.72
C ASN A 93 -10.67 -8.48 6.65
N ARG A 94 -9.82 -8.98 7.57
CA ARG A 94 -9.28 -10.34 7.52
C ARG A 94 -10.37 -11.41 7.58
N GLU A 95 -11.37 -11.25 8.45
CA GLU A 95 -12.51 -12.17 8.53
C GLU A 95 -13.29 -12.20 7.21
N GLN A 96 -13.56 -11.03 6.60
CA GLN A 96 -14.25 -10.96 5.32
C GLN A 96 -13.43 -11.62 4.20
N TRP A 97 -12.10 -11.49 4.24
CA TRP A 97 -11.21 -12.16 3.30
C TRP A 97 -11.23 -13.69 3.46
N GLN A 98 -11.17 -14.18 4.69
CA GLN A 98 -11.26 -15.62 4.98
C GLN A 98 -12.60 -16.20 4.52
N LEU A 99 -13.71 -15.49 4.79
CA LEU A 99 -15.04 -15.88 4.34
C LEU A 99 -15.13 -15.92 2.81
N ARG A 100 -14.58 -14.91 2.12
CA ARG A 100 -14.60 -14.85 0.66
C ARG A 100 -13.73 -15.94 0.04
N SER A 101 -12.55 -16.22 0.60
CA SER A 101 -11.66 -17.31 0.16
C SER A 101 -12.33 -18.67 0.31
N ALA A 102 -12.90 -18.95 1.49
CA ALA A 102 -13.61 -20.20 1.76
C ALA A 102 -14.78 -20.41 0.80
N ARG A 103 -15.52 -19.34 0.48
CA ARG A 103 -16.60 -19.37 -0.52
C ARG A 103 -16.05 -19.67 -1.92
N LEU A 104 -14.97 -19.00 -2.34
CA LEU A 104 -14.38 -19.20 -3.66
C LEU A 104 -13.87 -20.63 -3.83
N GLU A 105 -13.23 -21.19 -2.81
CA GLU A 105 -12.78 -22.59 -2.76
C GLU A 105 -13.95 -23.58 -2.84
N ALA A 106 -15.08 -23.28 -2.18
CA ALA A 106 -16.28 -24.10 -2.26
C ALA A 106 -16.94 -24.06 -3.65
N GLU A 107 -16.90 -22.90 -4.32
CA GLU A 107 -17.45 -22.71 -5.67
C GLU A 107 -16.58 -23.36 -6.76
N THR A 108 -15.25 -23.39 -6.58
CA THR A 108 -14.30 -23.99 -7.54
C THR A 108 -14.11 -25.51 -7.39
N ARG A 109 -14.63 -26.12 -6.33
CA ARG A 109 -14.68 -27.58 -6.17
C ARG A 109 -15.96 -28.24 -6.75
N ARG A 110 -16.83 -27.46 -7.41
CA ARG A 110 -17.97 -27.97 -8.19
C ARG A 110 -17.61 -28.06 -9.67
#